data_AF-A0A4R9BW23-F1
#
_entry.id   AF-A0A4R9BW23-F1
#
_cell.length_a   1.000
_cell.length_b   1.000
_cell.length_c   1.000
_cell.angle_alpha   90.00
_cell.angle_beta   90.00
_cell.angle_gamma   90.00
#
_symmetry.space_group_name_H-M   'P 1'
#
loop_
_entity.id
_entity.type
_entity.pdbx_description
1 polymer ?
#
loop_
_entity_poly.entity_id
_entity_poly.type
_entity_poly.pdbx_seq_one_letter_code
_entity_poly.pdbx_strand_id
1 'polypeptide(L)'
;MAWSTREVADLAGTTVNTVRHYHQSGLLEQPERRSNGYKQYGARHLVRLLQIRRLRDLDLPLAQIESLGLGGETRSAALLAVDADLSVSIDRLIRARTEIRAILDGTTATGVPPGFAHLAGRLSKPERALMLVLSQLYDESAMADLKKMVEAEAEDAGVEFDSLPPDADSATRQQLAEALAPQLAQHITDCRWLVDPAMHHPRGSRITQETLLETAVELYSESQLDVLARASVIATELAAESSDPTSNTLDRGDHDDR
;
A
#
# COMPACT_ATOMS: atom_id res chain seq x y z
N MET A 1 42.22 -41.57 7.48
CA MET A 1 42.54 -40.34 6.72
C MET A 1 42.73 -39.20 7.71
N ALA A 2 43.85 -38.48 7.62
CA ALA A 2 44.17 -37.37 8.50
C ALA A 2 44.53 -36.14 7.66
N TRP A 3 43.89 -35.01 7.94
CA TRP A 3 44.05 -33.74 7.23
C TRP A 3 44.95 -32.78 8.00
N SER A 4 45.64 -31.90 7.26
CA SER A 4 46.29 -30.71 7.81
C SER A 4 45.25 -29.65 8.21
N THR A 5 45.67 -28.62 8.96
CA THR A 5 44.77 -27.50 9.33
C THR A 5 44.19 -26.80 8.10
N ARG A 6 44.94 -26.70 7.01
CA ARG A 6 44.46 -26.05 5.77
C ARG A 6 43.40 -26.91 5.08
N GLU A 7 43.70 -28.19 4.87
CA GLU A 7 42.77 -29.12 4.21
C GLU A 7 41.47 -29.28 4.99
N VAL A 8 41.52 -29.38 6.33
CA VAL A 8 40.29 -29.49 7.13
C VAL A 8 39.48 -28.18 7.12
N ALA A 9 40.16 -27.02 7.06
CA ALA A 9 39.48 -25.73 6.94
C ALA A 9 38.77 -25.61 5.59
N ASP A 10 39.46 -25.96 4.51
CA ASP A 10 38.91 -25.95 3.14
C ASP A 10 37.72 -26.93 3.03
N LEU A 11 37.84 -28.15 3.56
CA LEU A 11 36.76 -29.14 3.59
C LEU A 11 35.55 -28.69 4.42
N ALA A 12 35.79 -28.00 5.53
CA ALA A 12 34.72 -27.40 6.33
C ALA A 12 34.16 -26.10 5.73
N GLY A 13 34.79 -25.58 4.65
CA GLY A 13 34.57 -24.26 4.07
C GLY A 13 34.65 -23.14 5.11
N THR A 14 35.70 -23.18 5.93
CA THR A 14 36.04 -22.16 6.91
C THR A 14 37.51 -21.74 6.72
N THR A 15 38.01 -20.82 7.54
CA THR A 15 39.40 -20.36 7.43
C THR A 15 40.30 -21.02 8.47
N VAL A 16 41.60 -21.10 8.18
CA VAL A 16 42.61 -21.56 9.16
C VAL A 16 42.57 -20.73 10.45
N ASN A 17 42.29 -19.42 10.35
CA ASN A 17 42.13 -18.55 11.52
C ASN A 17 40.91 -18.93 12.35
N THR A 18 39.79 -19.28 11.70
CA THR A 18 38.59 -19.77 12.38
C THR A 18 38.84 -21.09 13.11
N VAL A 19 39.56 -22.03 12.48
CA VAL A 19 39.95 -23.31 13.14
C VAL A 19 40.84 -23.04 14.37
N ARG A 20 41.77 -22.09 14.28
CA ARG A 20 42.61 -21.68 15.43
C ARG A 20 41.78 -21.07 16.54
N HIS A 21 40.84 -20.19 16.20
CA HIS A 21 39.95 -19.56 17.15
C HIS A 21 39.10 -20.60 17.89
N TYR A 22 38.54 -21.59 17.19
CA TYR A 22 37.76 -22.65 17.83
C TYR A 22 38.59 -23.57 18.73
N HIS A 23 39.88 -23.73 18.47
CA HIS A 23 40.76 -24.38 19.45
C HIS A 23 41.01 -23.52 20.68
N GLN A 24 41.17 -22.20 20.51
CA GLN A 24 41.40 -21.28 21.62
C GLN A 24 40.18 -21.18 22.53
N SER A 25 38.97 -21.20 21.96
CA SER A 25 37.72 -21.17 22.73
C SER A 25 37.24 -22.55 23.21
N GLY A 26 37.98 -23.63 22.92
CA GLY A 26 37.64 -24.98 23.35
C GLY A 26 36.50 -25.65 22.56
N LEU A 27 35.98 -25.01 21.52
CA LEU A 27 34.94 -25.54 20.62
C LEU A 27 35.40 -26.74 19.79
N LEU A 28 36.70 -26.83 19.54
CA LEU A 28 37.33 -27.91 18.78
C LEU A 28 38.52 -28.47 19.57
N GLU A 29 38.46 -29.78 19.85
CA GLU A 29 39.55 -30.50 20.52
C GLU A 29 40.89 -30.36 19.77
N GLN A 30 42.00 -30.35 20.51
CA GLN A 30 43.31 -30.27 19.87
C GLN A 30 43.63 -31.59 19.15
N PRO A 31 44.02 -31.54 17.87
CA PRO A 31 44.38 -32.73 17.11
C PRO A 31 45.69 -33.33 17.60
N GLU A 32 45.84 -34.64 17.40
CA GLU A 32 47.13 -35.32 17.56
C GLU A 32 48.18 -34.71 16.62
N ARG A 33 49.44 -34.76 17.03
CA ARG A 33 50.56 -34.33 16.19
C ARG A 33 51.27 -35.54 15.60
N ARG A 34 51.64 -35.48 14.32
CA ARG A 34 52.58 -36.45 13.72
C ARG A 34 53.93 -36.38 14.41
N SER A 35 54.73 -37.43 14.22
CA SER A 35 56.14 -37.49 14.62
C SER A 35 56.99 -36.33 14.09
N ASN A 36 56.59 -35.70 12.99
CA ASN A 36 57.23 -34.51 12.42
C ASN A 36 56.65 -33.17 12.94
N GLY A 37 55.81 -33.19 13.98
CA GLY A 37 55.28 -32.01 14.67
C GLY A 37 54.01 -31.39 14.07
N TYR A 38 53.54 -31.85 12.90
CA TYR A 38 52.35 -31.29 12.23
C TYR A 38 51.04 -31.84 12.82
N LYS A 39 50.01 -30.98 12.92
CA LYS A 39 48.66 -31.32 13.42
C LYS A 39 47.92 -32.28 12.47
N GLN A 40 47.21 -33.27 13.02
CA GLN A 40 46.41 -34.26 12.30
C GLN A 40 44.94 -34.20 12.69
N TYR A 41 44.11 -33.68 11.78
CA TYR A 41 42.67 -33.64 11.97
C TYR A 41 42.05 -34.92 11.41
N GLY A 42 41.38 -35.68 12.27
CA GLY A 42 40.55 -36.83 11.88
C GLY A 42 39.09 -36.44 11.59
N ALA A 43 38.29 -37.43 11.18
CA ALA A 43 36.86 -37.27 10.84
C ALA A 43 36.04 -36.56 11.93
N ARG A 44 36.32 -36.84 13.22
CA ARG A 44 35.62 -36.19 14.35
C ARG A 44 35.78 -34.67 14.36
N HIS A 45 36.97 -34.17 14.00
CA HIS A 45 37.22 -32.73 13.93
C HIS A 45 36.45 -32.09 12.77
N LEU A 46 36.43 -32.74 11.61
CA LEU A 46 35.68 -32.27 10.44
C LEU A 46 34.17 -32.24 10.74
N VAL A 47 33.63 -33.30 11.34
CA VAL A 47 32.21 -33.35 11.75
C VAL A 47 31.89 -32.21 12.72
N ARG A 48 32.76 -31.95 13.71
CA ARG A 48 32.57 -30.84 14.65
C ARG A 48 32.60 -29.48 13.96
N LEU A 49 33.54 -29.26 13.04
CA LEU A 49 33.63 -28.03 12.26
C LEU A 49 32.37 -27.79 11.41
N LEU A 50 31.87 -28.84 10.75
CA LEU A 50 30.64 -28.76 9.96
C LEU A 50 29.40 -28.48 10.85
N GLN A 51 29.35 -29.06 12.05
CA GLN A 51 28.28 -28.77 13.02
C GLN A 51 28.31 -27.30 13.47
N ILE A 52 29.48 -26.78 13.86
CA ILE A 52 29.64 -25.38 14.27
C ILE A 52 29.22 -24.45 13.13
N ARG A 53 29.63 -24.75 11.89
CA ARG A 53 29.25 -23.98 10.71
C ARG A 53 27.74 -23.95 10.50
N ARG A 54 27.05 -25.10 10.54
CA ARG A 54 25.59 -25.14 10.38
C ARG A 54 24.86 -24.30 11.42
N LEU A 55 25.33 -24.27 12.66
CA LEU A 55 24.75 -23.43 13.71
C LEU A 55 25.01 -21.94 13.44
N ARG A 56 26.20 -21.60 12.95
CA ARG A 56 26.54 -20.23 12.54
C ARG A 56 25.71 -19.76 11.35
N ASP A 57 25.39 -20.65 10.41
CA ASP A 57 24.54 -20.35 9.25
C ASP A 57 23.07 -20.10 9.65
N LEU A 58 22.67 -20.50 10.86
CA LEU A 58 21.36 -20.20 11.48
C LEU A 58 21.41 -18.92 12.35
N ASP A 59 22.44 -18.09 12.18
CA ASP A 59 22.68 -16.87 12.96
C ASP A 59 22.86 -17.07 14.48
N LEU A 60 23.16 -18.30 14.93
CA LEU A 60 23.50 -18.50 16.35
C LEU A 60 24.82 -17.78 16.70
N PRO A 61 24.84 -16.99 17.79
CA PRO A 61 26.06 -16.42 18.34
C PRO A 61 27.05 -17.52 18.75
N LEU A 62 28.34 -17.30 18.50
CA LEU A 62 29.37 -18.28 18.83
C LEU A 62 29.40 -18.64 20.33
N ALA A 63 29.12 -17.66 21.20
CA ALA A 63 29.00 -17.86 22.65
C ALA A 63 27.88 -18.84 23.03
N GLN A 64 26.78 -18.89 22.27
CA GLN A 64 25.73 -19.90 22.48
C GLN A 64 26.19 -21.27 21.97
N ILE A 65 26.95 -21.33 20.87
CA ILE A 65 27.52 -22.60 20.38
C ILE A 65 28.53 -23.18 21.40
N GLU A 66 29.23 -22.32 22.13
CA GLU A 66 30.14 -22.68 23.22
C GLU A 66 29.42 -23.27 24.42
N SER A 67 28.30 -22.67 24.86
CA SER A 67 27.51 -23.18 25.97
C SER A 67 26.78 -24.49 25.66
N LEU A 68 26.61 -24.80 24.37
CA LEU A 68 25.90 -26.01 23.93
C LEU A 68 26.64 -27.32 24.14
N GLY A 69 27.95 -27.29 24.38
CA GLY A 69 28.75 -28.47 24.74
C GLY A 69 28.57 -29.72 23.84
N LEU A 70 29.16 -30.83 24.28
CA LEU A 70 29.08 -32.13 23.60
C LEU A 70 27.90 -33.00 24.10
N GLY A 71 26.94 -32.43 24.83
CA GLY A 71 25.76 -33.13 25.38
C GLY A 71 24.50 -32.93 24.52
N GLY A 72 23.77 -34.02 24.25
CA GLY A 72 22.60 -34.00 23.35
C GLY A 72 21.40 -33.21 23.88
N GLU A 73 21.14 -33.22 25.19
CA GLU A 73 19.96 -32.58 25.79
C GLU A 73 20.11 -31.06 25.85
N THR A 74 21.24 -30.53 26.34
CA THR A 74 21.52 -29.08 26.36
C THR A 74 21.54 -28.50 24.95
N ARG A 75 22.05 -29.25 23.97
CA ARG A 75 22.01 -28.90 22.54
C ARG A 75 20.60 -28.72 22.02
N SER A 76 19.73 -29.69 22.32
CA SER A 76 18.34 -29.66 21.86
C SER A 76 17.59 -28.49 22.49
N ALA A 77 17.82 -28.22 23.78
CA ALA A 77 17.18 -27.11 24.49
C ALA A 77 17.52 -25.74 23.90
N ALA A 78 18.78 -25.43 23.58
CA ALA A 78 19.07 -24.11 23.00
C ALA A 78 18.68 -24.00 21.52
N LEU A 79 18.66 -25.11 20.76
CA LEU A 79 18.08 -25.09 19.42
C LEU A 79 16.58 -24.78 19.46
N LEU A 80 15.84 -25.35 20.42
CA LEU A 80 14.43 -25.03 20.64
C LEU A 80 14.23 -23.57 21.08
N ALA A 81 15.14 -23.02 21.89
CA ALA A 81 15.07 -21.61 22.28
C ALA A 81 15.26 -20.67 21.07
N VAL A 82 16.24 -20.96 20.20
CA VAL A 82 16.45 -20.18 18.96
C VAL A 82 15.27 -20.32 18.01
N ASP A 83 14.69 -21.52 17.87
CA ASP A 83 13.51 -21.76 17.05
C ASP A 83 12.29 -20.95 17.54
N ALA A 84 12.10 -20.86 18.87
CA ALA A 84 11.08 -20.02 19.48
C ALA A 84 11.32 -18.52 19.19
N ASP A 85 12.55 -18.02 19.34
CA ASP A 85 12.89 -16.62 19.06
C ASP A 85 12.70 -16.27 17.57
N LEU A 86 13.06 -17.19 16.68
CA LEU A 86 12.82 -17.07 15.24
C LEU A 86 11.33 -17.06 14.92
N SER A 87 10.53 -17.91 15.56
CA SER A 87 9.07 -17.93 15.39
C SER A 87 8.44 -16.59 15.78
N VAL A 88 8.84 -16.02 16.92
CA VAL A 88 8.39 -14.69 17.35
C VAL A 88 8.79 -13.60 16.34
N SER A 89 10.01 -13.69 15.81
CA SER A 89 10.51 -12.75 14.80
C SER A 89 9.75 -12.88 13.48
N ILE A 90 9.45 -14.11 13.04
CA ILE A 90 8.62 -14.39 11.87
C ILE A 90 7.24 -13.79 12.05
N ASP A 91 6.58 -14.00 13.19
CA ASP A 91 5.25 -13.45 13.47
C ASP A 91 5.25 -11.92 13.45
N ARG A 92 6.31 -11.29 13.97
CA ARG A 92 6.49 -9.83 13.89
C ARG A 92 6.66 -9.37 12.44
N LEU A 93 7.50 -10.04 11.65
CA LEU A 93 7.76 -9.70 10.25
C LEU A 93 6.52 -9.93 9.38
N ILE A 94 5.75 -11.00 9.62
CA ILE A 94 4.48 -11.26 8.96
C ILE A 94 3.51 -10.11 9.26
N ARG A 95 3.36 -9.70 10.52
CA ARG A 95 2.51 -8.56 10.90
C ARG A 95 2.91 -7.27 10.21
N ALA A 96 4.19 -6.90 10.27
CA ALA A 96 4.70 -5.71 9.60
C ALA A 96 4.45 -5.74 8.08
N ARG A 97 4.66 -6.90 7.45
CA ARG A 97 4.37 -7.08 6.01
C ARG A 97 2.89 -6.95 5.70
N THR A 98 2.01 -7.48 6.55
CA THR A 98 0.56 -7.33 6.39
C THR A 98 0.14 -5.87 6.52
N GLU A 99 0.70 -5.13 7.48
CA GLU A 99 0.45 -3.70 7.66
C GLU A 99 0.94 -2.87 6.47
N ILE A 100 2.15 -3.14 5.96
CA ILE A 100 2.68 -2.51 4.75
C ILE A 100 1.78 -2.77 3.54
N ARG A 101 1.32 -4.02 3.36
CA ARG A 101 0.36 -4.35 2.29
C ARG A 101 -0.96 -3.62 2.47
N ALA A 102 -1.50 -3.55 3.68
CA ALA A 102 -2.69 -2.77 3.96
C ALA A 102 -2.51 -1.27 3.62
N ILE A 103 -1.33 -0.71 3.85
CA ILE A 103 -0.99 0.67 3.45
C ILE A 103 -0.91 0.79 1.91
N LEU A 104 -0.20 -0.11 1.24
CA LEU A 104 0.00 -0.08 -0.22
C LEU A 104 -1.29 -0.36 -1.01
N ASP A 105 -2.11 -1.27 -0.51
CA ASP A 105 -3.39 -1.66 -1.11
C ASP A 105 -4.52 -0.69 -0.74
N GLY A 106 -4.23 0.37 0.03
CA GLY A 106 -5.25 1.29 0.56
C GLY A 106 -6.31 0.59 1.43
N THR A 107 -5.99 -0.62 1.89
CA THR A 107 -6.85 -1.55 2.65
C THR A 107 -6.47 -1.55 4.13
N THR A 108 -6.11 -0.38 4.66
CA THR A 108 -6.64 -0.05 5.97
C THR A 108 -8.14 0.17 5.78
N ALA A 109 -8.96 -0.03 6.80
CA ALA A 109 -10.37 0.37 6.76
C ALA A 109 -10.57 1.92 6.61
N THR A 110 -9.58 2.62 6.06
CA THR A 110 -9.38 4.07 5.98
C THR A 110 -8.89 4.53 4.61
N GLY A 111 -9.09 3.75 3.53
CA GLY A 111 -8.96 4.26 2.17
C GLY A 111 -10.09 5.21 1.79
N VAL A 112 -11.16 5.25 2.58
CA VAL A 112 -12.30 6.16 2.46
C VAL A 112 -12.61 6.74 3.84
N PRO A 113 -13.23 7.93 3.93
CA PRO A 113 -13.60 8.53 5.20
C PRO A 113 -14.55 7.66 6.04
N PRO A 114 -14.64 7.88 7.36
CA PRO A 114 -15.67 7.25 8.19
C PRO A 114 -17.06 7.39 7.55
N GLY A 115 -17.82 6.29 7.48
CA GLY A 115 -19.16 6.27 6.87
C GLY A 115 -19.22 5.95 5.38
N PHE A 116 -18.07 5.83 4.69
CA PHE A 116 -17.96 5.45 3.27
C PHE A 116 -17.50 4.00 3.04
N ALA A 117 -17.26 3.23 4.09
CA ALA A 117 -16.67 1.89 3.98
C ALA A 117 -17.46 0.94 3.07
N HIS A 118 -18.79 1.02 3.05
CA HIS A 118 -19.65 0.21 2.16
C HIS A 118 -19.62 0.67 0.70
N LEU A 119 -19.15 1.89 0.43
CA LEU A 119 -19.01 2.46 -0.93
C LEU A 119 -17.61 2.25 -1.51
N ALA A 120 -16.67 1.71 -0.73
CA ALA A 120 -15.29 1.51 -1.18
C ALA A 120 -15.16 0.62 -2.42
N GLY A 121 -16.13 -0.27 -2.67
CA GLY A 121 -16.18 -1.09 -3.89
C GLY A 121 -16.67 -0.35 -5.14
N ARG A 122 -17.42 0.74 -4.97
CA ARG A 122 -17.96 1.57 -6.06
C ARG A 122 -17.00 2.69 -6.45
N LEU A 123 -16.20 3.15 -5.49
CA LEU A 123 -15.24 4.22 -5.70
C LEU A 123 -13.96 3.72 -6.34
N SER A 124 -13.52 4.41 -7.38
CA SER A 124 -12.22 4.23 -8.01
C SER A 124 -11.08 4.66 -7.08
N LYS A 125 -9.85 4.24 -7.39
CA LYS A 125 -8.69 4.61 -6.57
C LYS A 125 -8.50 6.13 -6.42
N PRO A 126 -8.56 6.95 -7.49
CA PRO A 126 -8.47 8.40 -7.35
C PRO A 126 -9.66 8.99 -6.57
N GLU A 127 -10.87 8.47 -6.74
CA GLU A 127 -12.05 8.95 -6.00
C GLU A 127 -11.94 8.71 -4.49
N ARG A 128 -11.42 7.56 -4.08
CA ARG A 128 -11.16 7.25 -2.66
C ARG A 128 -10.18 8.25 -2.03
N ALA A 129 -9.09 8.54 -2.74
CA ALA A 129 -8.10 9.51 -2.30
C ALA A 129 -8.68 10.93 -2.24
N LEU A 130 -9.47 11.31 -3.25
CA LEU A 130 -10.17 12.60 -3.27
C LEU A 130 -11.15 12.72 -2.08
N MET A 131 -11.92 11.67 -1.79
CA MET A 131 -12.88 11.65 -0.68
C MET A 131 -12.20 11.82 0.69
N LEU A 132 -11.00 11.26 0.86
CA LEU A 132 -10.18 11.48 2.06
C LEU A 132 -9.77 12.95 2.21
N VAL A 133 -9.30 13.57 1.12
CA VAL A 133 -8.95 15.00 1.14
C VAL A 133 -10.18 15.86 1.43
N LEU A 134 -11.32 15.57 0.78
CA LEU A 134 -12.59 16.26 1.02
C LEU A 134 -13.04 16.18 2.48
N SER A 135 -12.87 15.03 3.14
CA SER A 135 -13.22 14.85 4.56
C SER A 135 -12.41 15.73 5.53
N GLN A 136 -11.26 16.23 5.10
CA GLN A 136 -10.46 17.18 5.90
C GLN A 136 -10.84 18.63 5.62
N LEU A 137 -11.44 18.91 4.46
CA LEU A 137 -11.75 20.26 3.99
C LEU A 137 -13.20 20.67 4.27
N TYR A 138 -14.11 19.71 4.37
CA TYR A 138 -15.55 19.92 4.54
C TYR A 138 -16.10 19.30 5.82
N ASP A 139 -17.21 19.85 6.30
CA ASP A 139 -17.92 19.37 7.48
C ASP A 139 -18.69 18.04 7.24
N GLU A 140 -19.26 17.50 8.32
CA GLU A 140 -20.03 16.25 8.26
C GLU A 140 -21.28 16.34 7.37
N SER A 141 -21.88 17.52 7.21
CA SER A 141 -23.07 17.72 6.38
C SER A 141 -22.73 17.58 4.91
N ALA A 142 -21.68 18.25 4.45
CA ALA A 142 -21.19 18.14 3.08
C ALA A 142 -20.73 16.71 2.77
N MET A 143 -20.05 16.04 3.70
CA MET A 143 -19.66 14.64 3.52
C MET A 143 -20.88 13.70 3.46
N ALA A 144 -21.96 13.99 4.18
CA ALA A 144 -23.20 13.23 4.09
C ALA A 144 -23.89 13.40 2.72
N ASP A 145 -23.78 14.57 2.11
CA ASP A 145 -24.33 14.83 0.78
C ASP A 145 -23.48 14.17 -0.32
N LEU A 146 -22.13 14.26 -0.25
CA LEU A 146 -21.23 13.50 -1.12
C LEU A 146 -21.50 12.00 -1.07
N LYS A 147 -21.78 11.47 0.12
CA LYS A 147 -22.15 10.07 0.29
C LYS A 147 -23.42 9.70 -0.48
N LYS A 148 -24.47 10.53 -0.42
CA LYS A 148 -25.71 10.29 -1.18
C LYS A 148 -25.47 10.35 -2.69
N MET A 149 -24.60 11.24 -3.16
CA MET A 149 -24.24 11.34 -4.57
C MET A 149 -23.63 10.03 -5.08
N VAL A 150 -22.61 9.52 -4.38
CA VAL A 150 -21.96 8.23 -4.70
C VAL A 150 -22.95 7.07 -4.62
N GLU A 151 -23.89 7.10 -3.68
CA GLU A 151 -24.93 6.07 -3.57
C GLU A 151 -25.89 6.07 -4.76
N ALA A 152 -26.20 7.25 -5.32
CA ALA A 152 -27.11 7.46 -6.44
C ALA A 152 -26.47 7.27 -7.83
N GLU A 153 -25.14 7.20 -7.91
CA GLU A 153 -24.39 7.10 -9.16
C GLU A 153 -24.56 5.75 -9.88
N ALA A 154 -24.79 5.77 -11.19
CA ALA A 154 -24.86 4.55 -11.99
C ALA A 154 -23.46 3.96 -12.20
N GLU A 155 -23.27 2.67 -11.91
CA GLU A 155 -21.96 2.01 -11.98
C GLU A 155 -21.33 2.07 -13.39
N ASP A 156 -22.14 2.04 -14.45
CA ASP A 156 -21.65 1.97 -15.83
C ASP A 156 -20.90 3.24 -16.29
N ALA A 157 -21.33 4.43 -15.85
CA ALA A 157 -20.74 5.70 -16.27
C ALA A 157 -19.36 5.95 -15.63
N GLY A 158 -19.21 5.57 -14.36
CA GLY A 158 -17.92 5.66 -13.65
C GLY A 158 -16.85 4.73 -14.24
N VAL A 159 -17.25 3.51 -14.63
CA VAL A 159 -16.32 2.52 -15.21
C VAL A 159 -15.73 2.98 -16.55
N GLU A 160 -16.54 3.61 -17.41
CA GLU A 160 -16.06 4.14 -18.70
C GLU A 160 -15.08 5.30 -18.51
N PHE A 161 -15.35 6.18 -17.54
CA PHE A 161 -14.47 7.28 -17.18
C PHE A 161 -13.15 6.84 -16.55
N ASP A 162 -13.19 5.87 -15.64
CA ASP A 162 -12.00 5.31 -15.00
C ASP A 162 -11.09 4.57 -15.99
N SER A 163 -11.67 4.00 -17.04
CA SER A 163 -10.96 3.23 -18.07
C SER A 163 -10.49 4.07 -19.25
N LEU A 164 -10.69 5.39 -19.21
CA LEU A 164 -10.35 6.30 -20.29
C LEU A 164 -8.83 6.30 -20.57
N PRO A 165 -8.38 6.01 -21.81
CA PRO A 165 -6.97 6.08 -22.16
C PRO A 165 -6.42 7.51 -22.03
N PRO A 166 -5.14 7.68 -21.64
CA PRO A 166 -4.52 9.00 -21.54
C PRO A 166 -4.40 9.72 -22.90
N ASP A 167 -4.40 8.97 -24.00
CA ASP A 167 -4.30 9.45 -25.38
C ASP A 167 -5.65 9.50 -26.12
N ALA A 168 -6.77 9.42 -25.39
CA ALA A 168 -8.11 9.47 -25.97
C ALA A 168 -8.33 10.74 -26.82
N ASP A 169 -8.95 10.55 -27.99
CA ASP A 169 -9.23 11.66 -28.91
C ASP A 169 -10.26 12.64 -28.34
N SER A 170 -10.33 13.84 -28.92
CA SER A 170 -11.24 14.87 -28.42
C SER A 170 -12.72 14.50 -28.61
N ALA A 171 -13.06 13.62 -29.53
CA ALA A 171 -14.45 13.22 -29.78
C ALA A 171 -14.95 12.28 -28.68
N THR A 172 -14.14 11.30 -28.30
CA THR A 172 -14.38 10.36 -27.21
C THR A 172 -14.50 11.11 -25.88
N ARG A 173 -13.59 12.04 -25.62
CA ARG A 173 -13.65 12.90 -24.42
C ARG A 173 -14.92 13.74 -24.37
N GLN A 174 -15.35 14.30 -25.51
CA GLN A 174 -16.58 15.08 -25.58
C GLN A 174 -17.83 14.23 -25.33
N GLN A 175 -17.91 13.04 -25.94
CA GLN A 175 -19.05 12.13 -25.75
C GLN A 175 -19.19 11.68 -24.30
N LEU A 176 -18.07 11.33 -23.65
CA LEU A 176 -18.08 10.95 -22.25
C LEU A 176 -18.46 12.12 -21.35
N ALA A 177 -18.02 13.34 -21.67
CA ALA A 177 -18.42 14.54 -20.94
C ALA A 177 -19.94 14.80 -21.04
N GLU A 178 -20.52 14.64 -22.23
CA GLU A 178 -21.97 14.75 -22.45
C GLU A 178 -22.75 13.64 -21.72
N ALA A 179 -22.18 12.45 -21.59
CA ALA A 179 -22.80 11.35 -20.83
C ALA A 179 -22.82 11.62 -19.31
N LEU A 180 -21.75 12.22 -18.77
CA LEU A 180 -21.63 12.53 -17.34
C LEU A 180 -22.38 13.81 -16.93
N ALA A 181 -22.53 14.77 -17.84
CA ALA A 181 -23.05 16.10 -17.53
C ALA A 181 -24.47 16.13 -16.90
N PRO A 182 -25.47 15.35 -17.35
CA PRO A 182 -26.80 15.36 -16.73
C PRO A 182 -26.78 14.94 -15.26
N GLN A 183 -25.94 13.96 -14.92
CA GLN A 183 -25.79 13.49 -13.54
C GLN A 183 -25.11 14.57 -12.68
N LEU A 184 -24.05 15.20 -13.18
CA LEU A 184 -23.42 16.33 -12.52
C LEU A 184 -24.38 17.51 -12.33
N ALA A 185 -25.24 17.81 -13.31
CA ALA A 185 -26.25 18.87 -13.22
C ALA A 185 -27.27 18.59 -12.11
N GLN A 186 -27.69 17.34 -11.98
CA GLN A 186 -28.57 16.90 -10.89
C GLN A 186 -27.90 17.12 -9.53
N HIS A 187 -26.64 16.71 -9.38
CA HIS A 187 -25.89 16.92 -8.14
C HIS A 187 -25.68 18.40 -7.81
N ILE A 188 -25.39 19.26 -8.79
CA ILE A 188 -25.31 20.71 -8.61
C ILE A 188 -26.64 21.27 -8.09
N THR A 189 -27.76 20.78 -8.62
CA THR A 189 -29.11 21.22 -8.22
C THR A 189 -29.43 20.77 -6.79
N ASP A 190 -29.12 19.52 -6.45
CA ASP A 190 -29.39 18.92 -5.15
C ASP A 190 -28.46 19.47 -4.05
N CYS A 191 -27.23 19.83 -4.40
CA CYS A 191 -26.16 20.24 -3.49
C CYS A 191 -25.52 21.55 -3.95
N ARG A 192 -26.22 22.66 -3.69
CA ARG A 192 -25.78 24.02 -4.10
C ARG A 192 -24.38 24.42 -3.66
N TRP A 193 -23.84 23.81 -2.60
CA TRP A 193 -22.47 24.07 -2.13
C TRP A 193 -21.38 23.57 -3.08
N LEU A 194 -21.69 22.69 -4.05
CA LEU A 194 -20.73 22.30 -5.09
C LEU A 194 -20.33 23.47 -5.98
N VAL A 195 -21.21 24.46 -6.14
CA VAL A 195 -20.96 25.69 -6.92
C VAL A 195 -20.49 26.84 -6.03
N ASP A 196 -20.86 26.82 -4.74
CA ASP A 196 -20.33 27.73 -3.71
C ASP A 196 -19.70 26.96 -2.54
N PRO A 197 -18.42 26.55 -2.69
CA PRO A 197 -17.73 25.70 -1.71
C PRO A 197 -17.55 26.35 -0.33
N ALA A 198 -17.73 27.67 -0.23
CA ALA A 198 -17.56 28.41 1.02
C ALA A 198 -18.61 28.05 2.08
N MET A 199 -19.72 27.43 1.69
CA MET A 199 -20.88 27.13 2.54
C MET A 199 -20.63 26.10 3.65
N HIS A 200 -19.62 25.21 3.50
CA HIS A 200 -19.38 24.08 4.42
C HIS A 200 -17.95 24.01 4.98
N HIS A 201 -17.24 25.14 5.04
CA HIS A 201 -15.88 25.18 5.56
C HIS A 201 -15.82 25.39 7.08
N PRO A 202 -15.21 24.46 7.85
CA PRO A 202 -14.97 24.66 9.28
C PRO A 202 -13.82 25.64 9.59
N ARG A 203 -12.95 25.98 8.62
CA ARG A 203 -11.81 26.90 8.79
C ARG A 203 -11.58 27.79 7.56
N GLY A 204 -11.19 29.04 7.80
CA GLY A 204 -11.13 30.15 6.84
C GLY A 204 -10.54 29.85 5.45
N SER A 205 -11.25 30.37 4.47
CA SER A 205 -11.07 30.28 3.01
C SER A 205 -9.71 30.80 2.49
N ARG A 206 -8.95 29.88 1.87
CA ARG A 206 -8.09 30.04 0.68
C ARG A 206 -7.31 28.77 0.34
N ILE A 207 -6.97 27.96 1.36
CA ILE A 207 -6.15 26.74 1.22
C ILE A 207 -6.96 25.55 0.67
N THR A 208 -8.28 25.66 0.49
CA THR A 208 -9.15 24.52 0.13
C THR A 208 -9.22 24.24 -1.38
N GLN A 209 -9.37 25.26 -2.23
CA GLN A 209 -9.51 25.06 -3.69
C GLN A 209 -8.19 24.70 -4.38
N GLU A 210 -7.08 25.37 -4.02
CA GLU A 210 -5.76 25.06 -4.58
C GLU A 210 -5.35 23.63 -4.25
N THR A 211 -5.50 23.21 -2.98
CA THR A 211 -5.21 21.83 -2.55
C THR A 211 -6.07 20.81 -3.31
N LEU A 212 -7.35 21.10 -3.52
CA LEU A 212 -8.25 20.22 -4.29
C LEU A 212 -7.82 20.10 -5.75
N LEU A 213 -7.48 21.22 -6.38
CA LEU A 213 -7.06 21.26 -7.77
C LEU A 213 -5.71 20.57 -7.99
N GLU A 214 -4.74 20.81 -7.11
CA GLU A 214 -3.45 20.10 -7.12
C GLU A 214 -3.65 18.59 -6.93
N THR A 215 -4.48 18.19 -5.96
CA THR A 215 -4.79 16.78 -5.72
C THR A 215 -5.44 16.15 -6.94
N ALA A 216 -6.40 16.83 -7.58
CA ALA A 216 -7.05 16.32 -8.79
C ALA A 216 -6.06 16.14 -9.95
N VAL A 217 -5.15 17.10 -10.15
CA VAL A 217 -4.13 17.04 -11.20
C VAL A 217 -3.13 15.89 -10.97
N GLU A 218 -2.82 15.56 -9.71
CA GLU A 218 -1.96 14.42 -9.40
C GLU A 218 -2.67 13.06 -9.52
N LEU A 219 -3.98 13.02 -9.30
CA LEU A 219 -4.75 11.77 -9.24
C LEU A 219 -5.35 11.34 -10.58
N TYR A 220 -5.70 12.29 -11.45
CA TYR A 220 -6.36 12.03 -12.73
C TYR A 220 -5.43 12.28 -13.91
N SER A 221 -5.64 11.54 -15.00
CA SER A 221 -4.94 11.78 -16.26
C SER A 221 -5.41 13.07 -16.93
N GLU A 222 -4.61 13.61 -17.85
CA GLU A 222 -4.96 14.82 -18.62
C GLU A 222 -6.28 14.65 -19.40
N SER A 223 -6.52 13.46 -19.97
CA SER A 223 -7.76 13.15 -20.69
C SER A 223 -8.98 13.14 -19.75
N GLN A 224 -8.84 12.56 -18.55
CA GLN A 224 -9.90 12.56 -17.54
C GLN A 224 -10.20 13.95 -16.99
N LEU A 225 -9.17 14.77 -16.75
CA LEU A 225 -9.35 16.16 -16.31
C LEU A 225 -10.08 16.99 -17.37
N ASP A 226 -9.77 16.81 -18.66
CA ASP A 226 -10.47 17.48 -19.76
C ASP A 226 -11.95 17.05 -19.85
N VAL A 227 -12.25 15.76 -19.65
CA VAL A 227 -13.64 15.26 -19.58
C VAL A 227 -14.40 15.90 -18.42
N LEU A 228 -13.83 15.90 -17.22
CA LEU A 228 -14.45 16.53 -16.04
C LEU A 228 -14.69 18.02 -16.25
N ALA A 229 -13.73 18.73 -16.85
CA ALA A 229 -13.87 20.15 -17.17
C ALA A 229 -15.04 20.40 -18.13
N ARG A 230 -15.10 19.66 -19.25
CA ARG A 230 -16.21 19.78 -20.22
C ARG A 230 -17.55 19.44 -19.60
N ALA A 231 -17.61 18.34 -18.83
CA ALA A 231 -18.84 17.90 -18.18
C ALA A 231 -19.33 18.95 -17.17
N SER A 232 -18.43 19.58 -16.42
CA SER A 232 -18.78 20.64 -15.46
C SER A 232 -19.41 21.88 -16.12
N VAL A 233 -18.94 22.27 -17.31
CA VAL A 233 -19.49 23.40 -18.07
C VAL A 233 -20.92 23.08 -18.51
N ILE A 234 -21.11 21.93 -19.17
CA ILE A 234 -22.43 21.47 -19.65
C ILE A 234 -23.38 21.33 -18.45
N ALA A 235 -22.93 20.75 -17.34
CA ALA A 235 -23.73 20.54 -16.15
C ALA A 235 -24.21 21.86 -15.52
N THR A 236 -23.37 22.89 -15.51
CA THR A 236 -23.72 24.21 -14.97
C THR A 236 -24.79 24.89 -15.82
N GLU A 237 -24.71 24.76 -17.16
CA GLU A 237 -25.73 25.26 -18.08
C GLU A 237 -27.08 24.55 -17.86
N LEU A 238 -27.07 23.21 -17.81
CA LEU A 238 -28.27 22.41 -17.54
C LEU A 238 -28.92 22.72 -16.19
N ALA A 239 -28.12 22.93 -15.14
CA ALA A 239 -28.62 23.27 -13.80
C ALA A 239 -29.19 24.70 -13.74
N ALA A 240 -28.67 25.64 -14.54
CA ALA A 240 -29.22 26.98 -14.65
C ALA A 240 -30.59 26.97 -15.34
N GLU A 241 -30.75 26.19 -16.40
CA GLU A 241 -32.01 26.03 -17.13
C GLU A 241 -33.11 25.39 -16.29
N SER A 242 -32.77 24.41 -15.44
CA SER A 242 -33.73 23.76 -14.55
C SER A 242 -34.15 24.64 -13.36
N SER A 243 -33.31 25.62 -13.00
CA SER A 243 -33.55 26.56 -11.89
C SER A 243 -34.37 27.79 -12.30
N ASP A 244 -34.57 28.03 -13.60
CA ASP A 244 -35.29 29.19 -14.13
C ASP A 244 -36.72 28.79 -14.59
N PRO A 245 -37.76 28.95 -13.75
CA PRO A 245 -39.13 28.51 -14.05
C PRO A 245 -39.81 29.34 -15.16
N THR A 246 -39.13 30.37 -15.69
CA THR A 246 -39.71 31.39 -16.56
C THR A 246 -39.60 31.10 -18.06
N SER A 247 -38.78 30.12 -18.47
CA SER A 247 -38.55 29.82 -19.89
C SER A 247 -39.55 28.81 -20.51
N ASN A 248 -40.43 28.19 -19.71
CA ASN A 248 -41.39 27.18 -20.20
C ASN A 248 -42.83 27.73 -20.41
N THR A 249 -43.00 29.05 -20.47
CA THR A 249 -44.33 29.72 -20.59
C THR A 249 -44.41 30.75 -21.72
N LEU A 250 -43.63 30.58 -22.79
CA LEU A 250 -43.73 31.40 -24.01
C LEU A 250 -43.87 30.53 -25.27
N ASP A 251 -44.71 29.49 -25.24
CA ASP A 251 -45.25 28.90 -26.47
C ASP A 251 -46.62 28.22 -26.25
N ARG A 252 -47.62 29.01 -25.87
CA ARG A 252 -49.01 28.75 -26.25
C ARG A 252 -49.57 30.04 -26.80
N GLY A 253 -49.39 30.19 -28.11
CA GLY A 253 -49.82 31.33 -28.88
C GLY A 253 -51.29 31.67 -28.66
N ASP A 254 -51.52 32.99 -28.65
CA ASP A 254 -52.54 33.66 -29.45
C ASP A 254 -53.34 32.71 -30.37
N HIS A 255 -54.55 32.40 -29.94
CA HIS A 255 -55.67 32.22 -30.85
C HIS A 255 -56.85 33.07 -30.35
N ASP A 256 -56.72 34.35 -30.67
CA ASP A 256 -57.71 35.22 -31.31
C ASP A 256 -59.18 35.03 -30.87
N ASP A 257 -59.66 36.04 -30.14
CA ASP A 257 -61.06 36.43 -30.08
C ASP A 257 -61.54 36.89 -31.47
N ARG A 258 -62.54 36.20 -32.05
CA ARG A 258 -63.66 36.80 -32.79
C ARG A 258 -64.74 35.80 -33.20
#